data_AF-X1ULE6-F1
#
_entry.id   AF-X1ULE6-F1
#
_cell.length_a   1.000
_cell.length_b   1.000
_cell.length_c   1.000
_cell.angle_alpha   90.00
_cell.angle_beta   90.00
_cell.angle_gamma   90.00
#
_symmetry.space_group_name_H-M   'P 1'
#
loop_
_entity.id
_entity.type
_entity.pdbx_description
1 polymer ?
#
loop_
_entity_poly.entity_id
_entity_poly.type
_entity_poly.pdbx_seq_one_letter_code
_entity_poly.pdbx_strand_id
1 'polypeptide(L)'
;MWGNIALILGAYLLGSLPYLSALGKARGIALEGDGHISLWQKGGQLIGLIGLLGEFIRGAIPILVGKSLGFNLFIITLAGLAVVSGQMWPLFSRFDGEKGNSIGLA
;
A
#
# COMPACT_ATOMS: atom_id res chain seq x y z
N MET A 1 -0.54 -22.00 11.83
CA MET A 1 0.84 -21.48 11.74
C MET A 1 1.15 -20.96 10.33
N TRP A 2 1.10 -21.79 9.29
CA TRP A 2 1.36 -21.36 7.91
C TRP A 2 0.48 -20.22 7.39
N GLY A 3 -0.84 -20.26 7.67
CA GLY A 3 -1.75 -19.18 7.29
C GLY A 3 -1.37 -17.82 7.88
N ASN A 4 -0.86 -17.80 9.12
CA ASN A 4 -0.44 -16.56 9.79
C ASN A 4 0.74 -15.94 9.05
N ILE A 5 1.75 -16.76 8.72
CA ILE A 5 2.95 -16.34 8.00
C ILE A 5 2.55 -15.87 6.60
N ALA A 6 1.69 -16.62 5.90
CA ALA A 6 1.21 -16.27 4.57
C ALA A 6 0.47 -14.92 4.55
N LEU A 7 -0.39 -14.65 5.54
CA LEU A 7 -1.09 -13.37 5.63
C LEU A 7 -0.12 -12.20 5.85
N ILE A 8 0.84 -12.34 6.78
CA ILE A 8 1.80 -11.29 7.11
C ILE A 8 2.74 -11.02 5.92
N LEU A 9 3.32 -12.07 5.33
CA LEU A 9 4.20 -11.92 4.16
C LEU A 9 3.42 -11.40 2.94
N GLY A 10 2.21 -11.91 2.73
CA GLY A 10 1.32 -11.44 1.65
C GLY A 10 0.96 -9.97 1.81
N ALA A 11 0.71 -9.51 3.04
CA ALA A 11 0.45 -8.10 3.34
C ALA A 11 1.68 -7.22 3.05
N TYR A 12 2.88 -7.64 3.46
CA TYR A 12 4.12 -6.93 3.14
C TYR A 12 4.36 -6.82 1.62
N LEU A 13 4.17 -7.93 0.88
CA LEU A 13 4.31 -7.95 -0.57
C LEU A 13 3.24 -7.08 -1.25
N LEU A 14 2.00 -7.11 -0.76
CA LEU A 14 0.93 -6.24 -1.24
C LEU A 14 1.30 -4.78 -1.05
N GLY A 15 1.84 -4.39 0.10
CA GLY A 15 2.32 -3.04 0.40
C GLY A 15 3.52 -2.63 -0.46
N SER A 16 4.38 -3.58 -0.78
CA SER A 16 5.59 -3.37 -1.59
C SER A 16 5.32 -3.08 -3.07
N LEU A 17 4.10 -3.30 -3.56
CA LEU A 17 3.76 -3.03 -4.96
C LEU A 17 3.93 -1.54 -5.29
N PRO A 18 4.56 -1.20 -6.44
CA PRO A 18 4.85 0.19 -6.84
C PRO A 18 3.59 0.88 -7.40
N TYR A 19 2.51 0.94 -6.63
CA TYR A 19 1.18 1.35 -7.07
C TYR A 19 1.13 2.76 -7.65
N LEU A 20 1.61 3.78 -6.92
CA LEU A 20 1.60 5.16 -7.42
C LEU A 20 2.45 5.28 -8.69
N SER A 21 3.64 4.67 -8.71
CA SER A 21 4.50 4.63 -9.88
C SER A 21 3.82 3.97 -11.09
N ALA A 22 3.09 2.87 -10.88
CA ALA A 22 2.33 2.20 -11.94
C ALA A 22 1.18 3.08 -12.44
N LEU A 23 0.46 3.76 -11.53
CA LEU A 23 -0.60 4.70 -11.88
C LEU A 23 -0.07 5.90 -12.66
N GLY A 24 1.05 6.49 -12.22
CA GLY A 24 1.74 7.58 -12.91
C GLY A 24 2.13 7.17 -14.33
N LYS A 25 2.81 6.02 -14.48
CA LYS A 25 3.17 5.47 -15.80
C LYS A 25 1.95 5.23 -16.69
N ALA A 26 0.88 4.66 -16.17
CA ALA A 26 -0.36 4.41 -16.91
C ALA A 26 -1.03 5.72 -17.40
N ARG A 27 -0.76 6.84 -16.72
CA ARG A 27 -1.26 8.17 -17.09
C ARG A 27 -0.23 9.04 -17.81
N GLY A 28 0.96 8.51 -18.13
CA GLY A 28 2.03 9.28 -18.76
C GLY A 28 2.66 10.35 -17.86
N ILE A 29 2.54 10.21 -16.54
CA ILE A 29 3.02 11.16 -15.54
C ILE A 29 4.31 10.63 -14.91
N ALA A 30 5.39 11.41 -15.03
CA ALA A 30 6.62 11.16 -14.29
C ALA A 30 6.48 11.66 -12.84
N LEU A 31 6.58 10.73 -11.89
CA LEU A 31 6.57 11.06 -10.45
C LEU A 31 7.96 11.51 -10.01
N GLU A 32 8.00 12.61 -9.27
CA GLU A 32 9.22 13.18 -8.71
C GLU A 32 8.98 13.57 -7.25
N GLY A 33 9.89 13.20 -6.36
CA GLY A 33 9.70 13.42 -4.93
C GLY A 33 8.49 12.66 -4.39
N ASP A 34 7.55 13.37 -3.77
CA ASP A 34 6.35 12.77 -3.18
C ASP A 34 5.34 12.38 -4.28
N GLY A 35 5.05 11.07 -4.38
CA GLY A 35 4.21 10.52 -5.44
C GLY A 35 2.78 11.07 -5.43
N HIS A 36 2.22 11.34 -4.25
CA HIS A 36 0.87 11.89 -4.12
C HIS A 36 0.80 13.32 -4.62
N ILE A 37 1.76 14.15 -4.20
CA ILE A 37 1.83 15.55 -4.63
C ILE A 37 2.08 15.62 -6.14
N SER A 38 2.99 14.81 -6.67
CA SER A 38 3.26 14.70 -8.10
C SER A 38 2.00 14.33 -8.90
N LEU A 39 1.24 13.32 -8.47
CA LEU A 39 -0.02 12.93 -9.14
C LEU A 39 -1.06 14.03 -9.05
N TRP A 40 -1.19 14.70 -7.91
CA TRP A 40 -2.15 15.79 -7.73
C TRP A 40 -1.84 16.99 -8.65
N GLN A 41 -0.58 17.39 -8.71
CA GLN A 41 -0.13 18.54 -9.50
C GLN A 41 -0.13 18.25 -11.00
N LYS A 42 0.40 17.10 -11.43
CA LYS A 42 0.59 16.77 -12.85
C LYS A 42 -0.62 16.04 -13.47
N GLY A 43 -1.32 15.23 -12.68
CA GLY A 43 -2.48 14.44 -13.12
C GLY A 43 -3.83 15.02 -12.76
N GLY A 44 -3.86 16.07 -11.94
CA GLY A 44 -5.08 16.70 -11.44
C GLY A 44 -5.71 15.96 -10.26
N GLN A 45 -6.72 16.60 -9.67
CA GLN A 45 -7.34 16.16 -8.41
C GLN A 45 -7.94 14.76 -8.48
N LEU A 46 -8.56 14.40 -9.60
CA LEU A 46 -9.16 13.08 -9.77
C LEU A 46 -8.11 11.96 -9.71
N ILE A 47 -6.98 12.13 -10.40
CA ILE A 47 -5.92 11.13 -10.43
C ILE A 47 -5.21 11.04 -9.08
N GLY A 48 -4.97 12.19 -8.42
CA GLY A 48 -4.43 12.22 -7.06
C GLY A 48 -5.35 11.50 -6.05
N LEU A 49 -6.67 11.71 -6.14
CA LEU A 49 -7.65 11.03 -5.31
C LEU A 49 -7.68 9.51 -5.57
N ILE A 50 -7.59 9.08 -6.83
CA ILE A 50 -7.48 7.66 -7.17
C ILE A 50 -6.23 7.04 -6.52
N GLY A 51 -5.09 7.74 -6.57
CA GLY A 51 -3.87 7.31 -5.91
C GLY A 51 -4.07 7.10 -4.39
N LEU A 52 -4.65 8.09 -3.73
CA LEU A 52 -4.92 8.04 -2.29
C LEU A 52 -5.87 6.88 -1.91
N LEU A 53 -6.99 6.74 -2.63
CA LEU A 53 -7.98 5.69 -2.40
C LEU A 53 -7.42 4.31 -2.66
N GLY A 54 -6.60 4.15 -3.70
CA GLY A 54 -5.96 2.86 -4.01
C GLY A 54 -5.02 2.40 -2.90
N GLU A 55 -4.26 3.30 -2.30
CA GLU A 55 -3.42 2.98 -1.14
C GLU A 55 -4.24 2.63 0.10
N PHE A 56 -5.28 3.42 0.41
CA PHE A 56 -6.19 3.11 1.51
C PHE A 56 -6.82 1.71 1.35
N ILE A 57 -7.34 1.40 0.17
CA ILE A 57 -7.93 0.09 -0.11
C ILE A 57 -6.90 -1.02 0.08
N ARG A 58 -5.66 -0.85 -0.41
CA ARG A 58 -4.58 -1.83 -0.21
C ARG A 58 -4.26 -2.07 1.27
N GLY A 59 -4.31 -1.03 2.09
CA GLY A 59 -4.15 -1.12 3.54
C GLY A 59 -5.25 -1.93 4.21
N ALA A 60 -6.50 -1.76 3.76
CA ALA A 60 -7.66 -2.44 4.32
C ALA A 60 -7.72 -3.94 3.96
N ILE A 61 -7.21 -4.34 2.79
CA ILE A 61 -7.27 -5.73 2.29
C ILE A 61 -6.79 -6.77 3.34
N PRO A 62 -5.56 -6.70 3.88
CA PRO A 62 -5.09 -7.70 4.83
C PRO A 62 -5.89 -7.72 6.14
N ILE A 63 -6.45 -6.58 6.55
CA ILE A 63 -7.30 -6.47 7.75
C ILE A 63 -8.64 -7.19 7.52
N LEU A 64 -9.29 -6.91 6.39
CA LEU A 64 -10.57 -7.52 6.02
C LEU A 64 -10.44 -9.02 5.75
N VAL A 65 -9.38 -9.44 5.05
CA VAL A 65 -9.05 -10.85 4.82
C VAL A 65 -8.73 -11.56 6.12
N GLY A 66 -7.95 -10.93 7.00
CA GLY A 66 -7.62 -11.48 8.31
C GLY A 66 -8.87 -11.71 9.17
N LYS A 67 -9.79 -10.72 9.20
CA LYS A 67 -11.07 -10.83 9.90
C LYS A 67 -11.97 -11.91 9.31
N SER A 68 -12.14 -11.96 7.99
CA SER A 68 -13.06 -12.89 7.33
C SER A 68 -12.64 -14.35 7.47
N LEU A 69 -11.33 -14.60 7.56
CA LEU A 69 -10.76 -15.94 7.75
C LEU A 69 -10.61 -16.33 9.23
N GLY A 70 -11.06 -15.48 10.18
CA GLY A 70 -11.04 -15.79 11.60
C GLY A 70 -9.66 -15.78 12.25
N PHE A 71 -8.69 -15.05 11.68
CA PHE A 71 -7.39 -14.86 12.33
C PHE A 71 -7.55 -14.10 13.64
N ASN A 72 -6.68 -14.38 14.62
CA ASN A 72 -6.70 -13.62 15.87
C ASN A 72 -6.28 -12.17 15.63
N LEU A 73 -6.67 -11.28 16.57
CA LEU A 73 -6.41 -9.85 16.45
C LEU A 73 -4.92 -9.54 16.29
N PHE A 74 -4.05 -10.26 17.00
CA PHE A 74 -2.60 -10.05 16.93
C PHE A 74 -2.04 -10.27 15.52
N ILE A 75 -2.44 -11.34 14.84
CA ILE A 75 -2.01 -11.64 13.47
C ILE A 75 -2.56 -10.59 12.48
N ILE A 76 -3.81 -10.15 12.67
CA ILE A 76 -4.41 -9.08 11.86
C ILE A 76 -3.62 -7.78 12.02
N THR A 77 -3.28 -7.39 13.25
CA THR A 77 -2.46 -6.21 13.53
C THR A 77 -1.08 -6.32 12.90
N LEU A 78 -0.42 -7.47 12.99
CA LEU A 78 0.86 -7.69 12.32
C LEU A 78 0.75 -7.59 10.79
N ALA A 79 -0.34 -8.08 10.19
CA ALA A 79 -0.57 -7.94 8.76
C ALA A 79 -0.80 -6.48 8.35
N GLY A 80 -1.54 -5.70 9.16
CA GLY A 80 -1.70 -4.26 8.97
C GLY A 80 -0.37 -3.50 9.04
N LEU A 81 0.46 -3.80 10.05
CA LEU A 81 1.81 -3.22 10.14
C LEU A 81 2.68 -3.64 8.96
N ALA A 82 2.55 -4.88 8.49
CA ALA A 82 3.33 -5.41 7.38
C ALA A 82 2.99 -4.71 6.06
N VAL A 83 1.70 -4.44 5.77
CA VAL A 83 1.33 -3.73 4.53
C VAL A 83 1.81 -2.27 4.54
N VAL A 84 1.75 -1.59 5.69
CA VAL A 84 2.31 -0.23 5.84
C VAL A 84 3.83 -0.25 5.66
N SER A 85 4.51 -1.20 6.32
CA SER A 85 5.97 -1.37 6.21
C SER A 85 6.39 -1.70 4.77
N GLY A 86 5.58 -2.49 4.06
CA GLY A 86 5.79 -2.78 2.65
C GLY A 86 5.75 -1.54 1.77
N GLN A 87 4.88 -0.57 2.06
CA GLN A 87 4.86 0.69 1.30
C GLN A 87 6.03 1.61 1.64
N MET A 88 6.47 1.62 2.91
CA MET A 88 7.60 2.45 3.35
C MET A 88 8.95 1.90 2.87
N TRP A 89 9.09 0.57 2.91
CA TRP A 89 10.30 -0.14 2.49
C TRP A 89 9.94 -1.24 1.48
N PRO A 90 9.54 -0.85 0.26
CA PRO A 90 9.05 -1.77 -0.76
C PRO A 90 10.17 -2.61 -1.36
N LEU A 91 9.99 -3.93 -1.36
CA LEU A 91 10.91 -4.87 -1.98
C LEU A 91 11.15 -4.55 -3.47
N PHE A 92 10.10 -4.17 -4.20
CA PHE A 92 10.16 -3.95 -5.65
C PHE A 92 10.72 -2.58 -6.06
N SER A 93 10.94 -1.68 -5.10
CA SER A 93 11.53 -0.35 -5.33
C SER A 93 12.80 -0.13 -4.50
N ARG A 94 13.58 -1.20 -4.25
CA ARG A 94 14.87 -1.15 -3.53
C ARG A 94 14.76 -0.53 -2.14
N PHE A 95 13.64 -0.76 -1.45
CA PHE A 95 13.35 -0.25 -0.12
C PHE A 95 13.29 1.28 -0.02
N ASP A 96 13.07 1.97 -1.14
CA ASP A 96 12.83 3.41 -1.21
C ASP A 96 11.37 3.65 -1.59
N GLY A 97 10.55 3.88 -0.57
CA GLY A 97 9.08 3.90 -0.68
C GLY A 97 8.43 5.21 -0.22
N GLU A 98 7.12 5.16 -0.12
CA GLU A 98 6.29 6.29 0.30
C GLU A 98 6.16 6.33 1.83
N LYS A 99 5.71 7.45 2.40
CA LYS A 99 5.69 7.68 3.87
C LYS A 99 4.71 6.81 4.68
N GLY A 100 3.90 5.98 4.02
CA GLY A 100 2.91 5.13 4.69
C GLY A 100 1.63 5.84 5.15
N ASN A 101 1.46 7.14 4.81
CA ASN A 101 0.35 7.96 5.30
C ASN A 101 -1.03 7.41 4.88
N SER A 102 -1.26 7.27 3.57
CA SER A 102 -2.58 6.88 3.03
C SER A 102 -2.93 5.43 3.35
N ILE A 103 -1.95 4.53 3.24
CA ILE A 103 -2.15 3.09 3.49
C ILE A 103 -2.32 2.76 4.98
N GLY A 104 -1.71 3.54 5.87
CA GLY A 104 -1.81 3.35 7.32
C GLY A 104 -3.10 3.90 7.94
N LEU A 105 -3.93 4.62 7.17
CA LEU A 105 -5.22 5.12 7.62
C LEU A 105 -6.34 4.06 7.61
N ALA A 106 -6.12 2.93 6.93
CA ALA A 106 -7.08 1.84 6.80
C ALA A 106 -7.18 0.96 8.04
#